data_AF-A0A2W4SL83-F1
#
_entry.id   AF-A0A2W4SL83-F1
#
_cell.length_a   1.000
_cell.length_b   1.000
_cell.length_c   1.000
_cell.angle_alpha   90.00
_cell.angle_beta   90.00
_cell.angle_gamma   90.00
#
_symmetry.space_group_name_H-M   'P 1'
#
loop_
_entity.id
_entity.type
_entity.pdbx_description
1 polymer ?
#
loop_
_entity_poly.entity_id
_entity_poly.type
_entity_poly.pdbx_seq_one_letter_code
_entity_poly.pdbx_strand_id
1 'polypeptide(L)'
;RHTGQSIEIDETAFELIRRILIDFAQNRPISLIPYDHELTTYQAADLLNVSRGYILKLLNEGELSYRMVGTHRRIRLEDLLAYRDNMRVESESAMQELANISQELELE
;
A
#
# COMPACT_ATOMS: atom_id res chain seq x y z
N ARG A 1 -31.13 -9.46 21.77
CA ARG A 1 -30.13 -9.55 22.86
C ARG A 1 -28.76 -9.56 22.21
N HIS A 2 -28.05 -8.43 22.15
CA HIS A 2 -26.66 -8.41 21.70
C HIS A 2 -25.82 -8.46 22.97
N THR A 3 -25.16 -9.59 23.21
CA THR A 3 -24.12 -9.72 24.22
C THR A 3 -22.92 -8.91 23.72
N GLY A 4 -22.81 -7.66 24.12
CA GLY A 4 -21.62 -6.86 23.82
C GLY A 4 -20.44 -7.44 24.59
N GLN A 5 -19.43 -7.94 23.88
CA GLN A 5 -18.13 -8.17 24.47
C GLN A 5 -17.41 -6.82 24.55
N SER A 6 -16.98 -6.43 25.75
CA SER A 6 -16.08 -5.30 25.95
C SER A 6 -14.64 -5.76 25.68
N ILE A 7 -13.91 -4.97 24.92
CA ILE A 7 -12.49 -5.18 24.65
C ILE A 7 -11.76 -3.96 25.19
N GLU A 8 -10.75 -4.17 26.04
CA GLU A 8 -9.82 -3.11 26.41
C GLU A 8 -8.83 -2.88 25.28
N ILE A 9 -8.63 -1.61 24.92
CA ILE A 9 -7.71 -1.19 23.87
C ILE A 9 -6.80 -0.10 24.42
N ASP A 10 -5.61 0.03 23.85
CA ASP A 10 -4.70 1.13 24.16
C ASP A 10 -5.11 2.45 23.46
N GLU A 11 -4.44 3.54 23.84
CA GLU A 11 -4.68 4.88 23.28
C GLU A 11 -4.45 4.91 21.75
N THR A 12 -3.49 4.14 21.24
CA THR A 12 -3.15 4.13 19.81
C THR A 12 -4.28 3.49 19.00
N ALA A 13 -4.79 2.36 19.46
CA ALA A 13 -5.93 1.68 18.87
C ALA A 13 -7.21 2.53 18.97
N PHE A 14 -7.41 3.23 20.09
CA PHE A 14 -8.53 4.15 20.25
C PHE A 14 -8.51 5.28 19.22
N GLU A 15 -7.37 5.96 19.05
CA GLU A 15 -7.24 7.04 18.07
C GLU A 15 -7.38 6.56 16.62
N LEU A 16 -6.91 5.35 16.31
CA LEU A 16 -7.16 4.73 15.00
C LEU A 16 -8.67 4.52 14.75
N ILE A 17 -9.38 3.93 15.70
CA ILE A 17 -10.83 3.70 15.60
C ILE A 17 -11.57 5.03 15.47
N ARG A 18 -11.19 6.03 16.27
CA ARG A 18 -11.76 7.38 16.21
C ARG A 18 -11.60 7.99 14.81
N ARG A 19 -10.42 7.87 14.20
CA ARG A 19 -10.16 8.36 12.85
C ARG A 19 -11.06 7.67 11.82
N ILE A 20 -11.17 6.34 11.90
CA ILE A 20 -12.06 5.55 11.03
C ILE A 20 -13.51 6.04 11.15
N LEU A 21 -14.00 6.28 12.37
CA LEU A 21 -15.36 6.77 12.59
C LEU A 21 -15.59 8.17 12.02
N ILE A 22 -14.59 9.07 12.11
CA ILE A 22 -14.66 10.41 11.50
C ILE A 22 -14.75 10.30 9.97
N ASP A 23 -13.88 9.51 9.34
CA ASP A 23 -13.87 9.34 7.89
C ASP A 23 -15.20 8.69 7.42
N PHE A 24 -15.74 7.73 8.18
CA PHE A 24 -17.04 7.12 7.91
C PHE A 24 -18.19 8.14 7.99
N ALA A 25 -18.21 8.97 9.03
CA ALA A 25 -19.21 10.04 9.19
C ALA A 25 -19.17 11.07 8.05
N GLN A 26 -18.02 11.21 7.39
CA GLN A 26 -17.83 12.10 6.23
C GLN A 26 -18.13 11.43 4.89
N ASN A 27 -18.71 10.22 4.89
CA ASN A 27 -18.95 9.40 3.69
C ASN A 27 -17.67 9.14 2.87
N ARG A 28 -16.51 9.10 3.53
CA ARG A 28 -15.26 8.67 2.88
C ARG A 28 -15.20 7.15 2.88
N PRO A 29 -14.92 6.49 1.74
CA PRO A 29 -14.79 5.05 1.69
C PRO A 29 -13.54 4.61 2.48
N ILE A 30 -13.70 3.57 3.31
CA ILE A 30 -12.64 2.98 4.13
C ILE A 30 -12.58 1.49 3.85
N SER A 31 -11.38 0.93 3.73
CA SER A 31 -11.14 -0.49 3.56
C SER A 31 -10.24 -1.01 4.69
N LEU A 32 -10.66 -2.07 5.37
CA LEU A 32 -9.85 -2.79 6.36
C LEU A 32 -9.41 -4.12 5.74
N ILE A 33 -8.11 -4.29 5.58
CA ILE A 33 -7.51 -5.48 4.96
C ILE A 33 -6.59 -6.15 6.00
N PRO A 34 -6.83 -7.42 6.37
CA PRO A 34 -5.92 -8.16 7.24
C PRO A 34 -4.51 -8.20 6.67
N TYR A 35 -3.49 -8.15 7.53
CA TYR A 35 -2.09 -8.11 7.08
C TYR A 35 -1.65 -9.39 6.34
N ASP A 36 -2.17 -10.54 6.77
CA ASP A 36 -1.96 -11.86 6.16
C ASP A 36 -2.80 -12.10 4.89
N HIS A 37 -3.51 -11.07 4.42
CA HIS A 37 -4.37 -11.18 3.26
C HIS A 37 -3.57 -11.22 1.95
N GLU A 38 -4.05 -12.04 1.04
CA GLU A 38 -3.56 -12.09 -0.31
C GLU A 38 -4.44 -11.28 -1.25
N LEU A 39 -3.80 -10.38 -1.97
CA LEU A 39 -4.43 -9.47 -2.91
C LEU A 39 -4.51 -10.11 -4.30
N THR A 40 -5.62 -9.85 -4.98
CA THR A 40 -5.69 -10.01 -6.42
C THR A 40 -4.80 -8.98 -7.12
N THR A 41 -4.44 -9.23 -8.38
CA THR A 41 -3.70 -8.25 -9.19
C THR A 41 -4.42 -6.91 -9.34
N TYR A 42 -5.75 -6.91 -9.23
CA TYR A 42 -6.54 -5.67 -9.26
C TYR A 42 -6.39 -4.88 -7.95
N GLN A 43 -6.57 -5.54 -6.81
CA GLN A 43 -6.43 -4.90 -5.50
C GLN A 43 -5.00 -4.39 -5.29
N ALA A 44 -3.99 -5.14 -5.74
CA ALA A 44 -2.61 -4.66 -5.69
C ALA A 44 -2.38 -3.41 -6.55
N ALA A 45 -3.00 -3.36 -7.74
CA ALA A 45 -2.90 -2.20 -8.62
C ALA A 45 -3.59 -0.97 -8.01
N ASP A 46 -4.77 -1.17 -7.42
CA ASP A 46 -5.52 -0.13 -6.72
C ASP A 46 -4.73 0.42 -5.51
N LEU A 47 -4.11 -0.47 -4.73
CA LEU A 47 -3.33 -0.10 -3.55
C LEU A 47 -2.06 0.67 -3.90
N LEU A 48 -1.39 0.32 -5.00
CA LEU A 48 -0.24 1.07 -5.52
C LEU A 48 -0.63 2.28 -6.37
N ASN A 49 -1.93 2.48 -6.63
CA ASN A 49 -2.45 3.52 -7.52
C ASN A 49 -1.82 3.50 -8.93
N VAL A 50 -1.69 2.29 -9.49
CA VAL A 50 -1.09 2.01 -10.81
C VAL A 50 -2.04 1.18 -11.68
N SER A 51 -1.70 1.01 -12.96
CA SER A 51 -2.46 0.12 -13.84
C SER A 51 -2.28 -1.35 -13.46
N ARG A 52 -3.31 -2.18 -13.68
CA ARG A 52 -3.19 -3.65 -13.53
C ARG A 52 -2.09 -4.23 -14.43
N GLY A 53 -1.88 -3.67 -15.62
CA GLY A 53 -0.83 -4.09 -16.55
C GLY A 53 0.56 -3.94 -15.95
N TYR A 54 0.78 -2.86 -15.18
CA TYR A 54 2.04 -2.64 -14.47
C TYR A 54 2.28 -3.72 -13.40
N ILE A 55 1.27 -4.06 -12.59
CA ILE A 55 1.39 -5.19 -11.64
C ILE A 55 1.74 -6.48 -12.38
N LEU A 56 1.05 -6.79 -13.49
CA LEU A 56 1.35 -8.00 -14.25
C LEU A 56 2.78 -8.02 -14.81
N LYS A 57 3.31 -6.87 -15.23
CA LYS A 57 4.70 -6.72 -15.66
C LYS A 57 5.65 -7.09 -14.52
N LEU A 58 5.48 -6.50 -13.33
CA LEU A 58 6.30 -6.80 -12.15
C LEU A 58 6.28 -8.27 -11.77
N LEU A 59 5.11 -8.91 -11.80
CA LEU A 59 5.00 -10.35 -11.52
C LEU A 59 5.70 -11.22 -12.56
N ASN A 60 5.70 -10.81 -13.83
CA ASN A 60 6.37 -11.56 -14.90
C ASN A 60 7.90 -11.37 -14.86
N GLU A 61 8.36 -10.20 -14.42
CA GLU A 61 9.78 -9.85 -14.28
C GLU A 61 10.39 -10.40 -12.98
N GLY A 62 9.54 -10.84 -12.03
CA GLY A 62 9.99 -11.41 -10.75
C GLY A 62 10.25 -10.36 -9.67
N GLU A 63 9.97 -9.08 -9.96
CA GLU A 63 10.10 -7.94 -9.04
C GLU A 63 9.09 -8.02 -7.88
N LEU A 64 7.97 -8.70 -8.09
CA LEU A 64 6.96 -8.97 -7.06
C LEU A 64 6.65 -10.45 -6.98
N SER A 65 6.72 -10.99 -5.76
CA SER A 65 6.35 -12.37 -5.48
C SER A 65 4.84 -12.57 -5.60
N TYR A 66 4.45 -13.74 -6.11
CA TYR A 66 3.05 -14.18 -6.12
C TYR A 66 2.97 -15.69 -6.00
N ARG A 67 1.80 -16.17 -5.58
CA ARG A 67 1.41 -17.57 -5.73
C ARG A 67 0.20 -17.73 -6.64
N MET A 68 0.03 -18.95 -7.13
CA MET A 68 -1.15 -19.32 -7.90
C MET A 68 -2.23 -19.91 -6.99
N VAL A 69 -3.47 -19.45 -7.16
CA VAL A 69 -4.67 -20.05 -6.58
C VAL A 69 -5.62 -20.39 -7.73
N GLY A 70 -5.61 -21.67 -8.11
CA GLY A 70 -6.19 -22.10 -9.38
C GLY A 70 -5.50 -21.41 -10.55
N THR A 71 -6.27 -20.65 -11.33
CA THR A 71 -5.79 -19.88 -12.49
C THR A 71 -5.40 -18.43 -12.17
N HIS A 72 -5.57 -17.99 -10.92
CA HIS A 72 -5.36 -16.60 -10.55
C HIS A 72 -4.08 -16.40 -9.74
N ARG A 73 -3.40 -15.28 -10.01
CA ARG A 73 -2.27 -14.81 -9.19
C ARG A 73 -2.77 -14.16 -7.91
N ARG A 74 -2.02 -14.36 -6.83
CA ARG A 74 -2.24 -13.80 -5.50
C ARG A 74 -0.92 -13.24 -4.96
N ILE A 75 -0.96 -11.99 -4.53
CA ILE A 75 0.21 -11.24 -4.05
C ILE A 75 -0.01 -11.02 -2.57
N ARG A 76 0.97 -11.33 -1.72
CA ARG A 76 0.84 -11.03 -0.30
C ARG A 76 0.91 -9.53 -0.09
N LEU A 77 0.09 -9.01 0.82
CA LEU A 77 0.11 -7.58 1.14
C LEU A 77 1.50 -7.13 1.64
N GLU A 78 2.16 -7.96 2.45
CA GLU A 78 3.52 -7.69 2.96
C GLU A 78 4.53 -7.43 1.83
N ASP A 79 4.55 -8.30 0.80
CA ASP A 79 5.46 -8.18 -0.34
C ASP A 79 5.17 -6.91 -1.15
N LEU A 80 3.88 -6.58 -1.32
CA LEU A 80 3.45 -5.39 -2.05
C LEU A 80 3.87 -4.10 -1.34
N LEU A 81 3.73 -4.07 -0.01
CA LEU A 81 4.12 -2.91 0.80
C LEU A 81 5.63 -2.73 0.82
N ALA A 82 6.41 -3.82 0.96
CA ALA A 82 7.87 -3.78 0.88
C ALA A 82 8.35 -3.23 -0.48
N TYR A 83 7.72 -3.67 -1.58
CA TYR A 83 8.01 -3.15 -2.91
C TYR A 83 7.72 -1.64 -3.02
N ARG A 84 6.55 -1.18 -2.54
CA ARG A 84 6.18 0.24 -2.55
C ARG A 84 7.19 1.09 -1.78
N ASP A 85 7.63 0.61 -0.62
CA ASP A 85 8.54 1.37 0.23
C ASP A 85 9.92 1.47 -0.43
N ASN A 86 10.39 0.41 -1.11
CA ASN A 86 11.62 0.46 -1.93
C ASN A 86 11.49 1.45 -3.11
N MET A 87 10.37 1.41 -3.85
CA MET A 87 10.11 2.37 -4.94
C MET A 87 10.16 3.82 -4.46
N ARG A 88 9.63 4.08 -3.26
CA ARG A 88 9.62 5.42 -2.68
C ARG A 88 11.04 5.90 -2.39
N VAL A 89 11.89 5.05 -1.83
CA VAL A 89 13.30 5.37 -1.57
C VAL A 89 14.04 5.69 -2.88
N GLU A 90 13.84 4.89 -3.92
CA GLU A 90 14.44 5.13 -5.24
C GLU A 90 13.97 6.46 -5.85
N SER A 91 12.68 6.76 -5.76
CA SER A 91 12.12 8.02 -6.25
C SER A 91 12.66 9.22 -5.49
N GLU A 92 12.80 9.13 -4.16
CA GLU A 92 13.39 10.19 -3.34
C GLU A 92 14.86 10.43 -3.72
N SER A 93 15.63 9.37 -3.96
CA SER A 93 17.02 9.46 -4.42
C SER A 93 17.13 10.14 -5.79
N ALA A 94 16.30 9.75 -6.76
CA ALA A 94 16.31 10.34 -8.10
C ALA A 94 15.91 11.82 -8.10
N MET A 95 14.94 12.21 -7.25
CA MET A 95 14.57 13.62 -7.07
C MET A 95 15.72 14.44 -6.48
N GLN A 96 16.46 13.88 -5.52
CA GLN A 96 17.63 14.55 -4.95
C GLN A 96 18.74 14.75 -5.98
N GLU A 97 18.98 13.76 -6.84
CA GLU A 97 19.95 13.86 -7.93
C GLU A 97 19.57 14.97 -8.92
N LEU A 98 18.31 15.03 -9.34
CA LEU A 98 17.81 16.12 -10.20
C LEU A 98 17.93 17.50 -9.54
N ALA A 99 17.65 17.59 -8.24
CA ALA A 99 17.80 18.84 -7.49
C ALA A 99 19.26 19.30 -7.44
N ASN A 100 20.20 18.37 -7.21
CA ASN A 100 21.63 18.67 -7.21
C ASN A 100 22.11 19.16 -8.57
N ILE A 101 21.70 18.48 -9.66
CA ILE A 101 22.03 18.89 -11.04
C ILE A 101 21.49 20.30 -11.33
N SER A 102 20.26 20.60 -10.92
CA SER A 102 19.66 21.93 -11.10
C SER A 102 20.44 23.01 -10.33
N GLN A 103 20.89 22.72 -9.11
CA GLN A 103 21.69 23.66 -8.31
C GLN A 103 23.06 23.92 -8.91
N GLU A 104 23.72 22.90 -9.47
CA GLU A 104 25.01 23.04 -10.14
C GLU A 104 24.89 23.91 -11.41
N LEU A 105 23.82 23.74 -12.20
CA LEU A 105 23.53 24.54 -13.38
C LEU A 105 23.16 26.00 -13.09
N GLU A 106 22.62 26.32 -11.90
CA GLU A 106 22.34 27.69 -11.48
C GLU A 106 23.58 28.43 -10.95
N LEU A 107 24.66 27.71 -10.67
CA LEU A 107 25.93 28.24 -10.16
C LEU A 107 26.99 28.48 -11.25
N GLU A 108 26.70 28.12 -12.50
CA GLU A 108 27.48 28.47 -13.71
C GLU A 108 26.93 29.71 -14.44
#